data_AF-A0A6J7BUU4-F1
#
_entry.id   AF-A0A6J7BUU4-F1
#
_cell.length_a   1.000
_cell.length_b   1.000
_cell.length_c   1.000
_cell.angle_alpha   90.00
_cell.angle_beta   90.00
_cell.angle_gamma   90.00
#
_symmetry.space_group_name_H-M   'P 1'
#
loop_
_entity.id
_entity.type
_entity.pdbx_description
1 polymer ?
#
loop_
_entity_poly.entity_id
_entity_poly.type
_entity_poly.pdbx_seq_one_letter_code
_entity_poly.pdbx_strand_id
1 'polypeptide(L)'
;MSMMDAVSGNYGLSEAGAILRRRNRSIANQQAATLGQQRGTRKMSDITKQYVEGFQPKMAQYGRRGLAGPNVVSGIQRKGLEQYATNLQSSLGAETLNLQDQLNQISGDEAASESELQQYINDLALAKNQRIIDTATALRQLQGY
;
A
#
# COMPACT_ATOMS: atom_id res chain seq x y z
N MET A 1 -26.54 14.48 -38.40
CA MET A 1 -25.89 14.15 -37.11
C MET A 1 -25.14 15.39 -36.67
N SER A 2 -25.55 15.98 -35.55
CA SER A 2 -25.10 17.31 -35.14
C SER A 2 -23.68 17.24 -34.56
N MET A 3 -22.86 18.26 -34.81
CA MET A 3 -21.49 18.33 -34.27
C MET A 3 -21.44 18.29 -32.74
N MET A 4 -22.54 18.58 -32.04
CA MET A 4 -22.61 18.46 -30.57
C MET A 4 -22.55 17.00 -30.09
N ASP A 5 -23.10 16.04 -30.83
CA ASP A 5 -23.05 14.60 -30.45
C ASP A 5 -21.63 14.04 -30.55
N ALA A 6 -20.87 14.47 -31.56
CA ALA A 6 -19.47 14.07 -31.73
C ALA A 6 -18.55 14.66 -30.64
N VAL A 7 -18.84 15.88 -30.19
CA VAL A 7 -18.11 16.54 -29.10
C VAL A 7 -18.41 15.83 -27.77
N SER A 8 -19.68 15.57 -27.44
CA SER A 8 -20.03 14.90 -26.18
C SER A 8 -19.58 13.43 -26.11
N GLY A 9 -19.57 12.71 -27.24
CA GLY A 9 -19.14 11.31 -27.29
C GLY A 9 -17.66 11.09 -27.00
N ASN A 10 -16.78 11.98 -27.47
CA ASN A 10 -15.33 11.81 -27.30
C ASN A 10 -14.86 12.11 -25.86
N TYR A 11 -15.46 13.13 -25.21
CA TYR A 11 -15.17 13.44 -23.81
C TYR A 11 -15.64 12.33 -22.86
N GLY A 12 -16.84 11.77 -23.07
CA GLY A 12 -17.35 10.67 -22.25
C GLY A 12 -16.47 9.40 -22.33
N LEU A 13 -15.93 9.08 -23.52
CA LEU A 13 -14.99 7.96 -23.69
C LEU A 13 -13.66 8.20 -22.96
N SER A 14 -13.16 9.44 -22.99
CA SER A 14 -11.89 9.80 -22.33
C SER A 14 -11.99 9.80 -20.80
N GLU A 15 -13.12 10.25 -20.25
CA GLU A 15 -13.44 10.18 -18.82
C GLU A 15 -13.59 8.71 -18.37
N ALA A 16 -14.40 7.93 -19.08
CA ALA A 16 -14.58 6.51 -18.80
C ALA A 16 -13.25 5.75 -18.83
N GLY A 17 -12.37 6.05 -19.79
CA GLY A 17 -11.03 5.47 -19.86
C GLY A 17 -10.16 5.82 -18.66
N ALA A 18 -10.20 7.06 -18.18
CA ALA A 18 -9.47 7.49 -16.99
C ALA A 18 -9.98 6.80 -15.71
N ILE A 19 -11.31 6.71 -15.55
CA ILE A 19 -11.95 6.00 -14.44
C ILE A 19 -11.58 4.52 -14.44
N LEU A 20 -11.59 3.86 -15.60
CA LEU A 20 -11.19 2.46 -15.73
C LEU A 20 -9.72 2.22 -15.34
N ARG A 21 -8.80 3.09 -15.79
CA ARG A 21 -7.39 3.01 -15.39
C ARG A 21 -7.22 3.16 -13.89
N ARG A 22 -7.90 4.13 -13.26
CA ARG A 22 -7.89 4.32 -11.80
C ARG A 22 -8.45 3.12 -11.06
N ARG A 23 -9.58 2.58 -11.53
CA ARG A 23 -10.20 1.38 -10.96
C ARG A 23 -9.24 0.19 -11.00
N ASN A 24 -8.59 -0.06 -12.14
CA ASN A 24 -7.63 -1.14 -12.28
C ASN A 24 -6.42 -0.95 -11.35
N ARG A 25 -5.91 0.28 -11.21
CA ARG A 25 -4.83 0.60 -10.28
C ARG A 25 -5.25 0.37 -8.82
N SER A 26 -6.43 0.80 -8.41
CA SER A 26 -6.94 0.57 -7.04
C SER A 26 -7.14 -0.91 -6.75
N ILE A 27 -7.67 -1.70 -7.70
CA ILE A 27 -7.78 -3.15 -7.54
C ILE A 27 -6.38 -3.78 -7.35
N ALA A 28 -5.40 -3.37 -8.16
CA ALA A 28 -4.03 -3.85 -8.02
C ALA A 28 -3.42 -3.47 -6.66
N ASN A 29 -3.66 -2.25 -6.18
CA ASN A 29 -3.21 -1.76 -4.88
C ASN A 29 -3.84 -2.54 -3.72
N GLN A 30 -5.14 -2.80 -3.76
CA GLN A 30 -5.83 -3.61 -2.75
C GLN A 30 -5.32 -5.05 -2.72
N GLN A 31 -5.07 -5.64 -3.89
CA GLN A 31 -4.47 -6.97 -3.99
C GLN A 31 -3.03 -6.96 -3.43
N ALA A 32 -2.24 -5.95 -3.78
CA ALA A 32 -0.88 -5.78 -3.27
C ALA A 32 -0.87 -5.63 -1.74
N ALA A 33 -1.78 -4.84 -1.17
CA ALA A 33 -1.93 -4.68 0.28
C ALA A 33 -2.29 -6.00 0.96
N THR A 34 -3.26 -6.74 0.42
CA THR A 34 -3.68 -8.04 0.95
C THR A 34 -2.53 -9.04 0.92
N LEU A 35 -1.83 -9.14 -0.21
CA LEU A 35 -0.67 -10.03 -0.35
C LEU A 35 0.52 -9.57 0.50
N GLY A 36 0.68 -8.26 0.70
CA GLY A 36 1.64 -7.65 1.62
C GLY A 36 1.39 -8.11 3.06
N GLN A 37 0.15 -7.98 3.52
CA GLN A 37 -0.27 -8.45 4.85
C GLN A 37 -0.04 -9.96 5.03
N GLN A 38 -0.40 -10.78 4.05
CA GLN A 38 -0.16 -12.22 4.10
C GLN A 38 1.33 -12.59 4.10
N ARG A 39 2.19 -11.80 3.46
CA ARG A 39 3.65 -11.99 3.51
C ARG A 39 4.21 -11.56 4.86
N GLY A 40 3.76 -10.42 5.39
CA GLY A 40 4.15 -9.94 6.72
C GLY A 40 3.76 -10.93 7.82
N THR A 41 2.53 -11.44 7.82
CA THR A 41 2.07 -12.42 8.82
C THR A 41 2.88 -13.73 8.76
N ARG A 42 3.20 -14.21 7.56
CA ARG A 42 4.10 -15.36 7.38
C ARG A 42 5.49 -15.08 7.93
N LYS A 43 6.08 -13.94 7.59
CA LYS A 43 7.42 -13.57 8.06
C LYS A 43 7.48 -13.43 9.58
N MET A 44 6.45 -12.86 10.21
CA MET A 44 6.34 -12.81 11.68
C MET A 44 6.24 -14.22 12.30
N SER A 45 5.46 -15.11 11.67
CA SER A 45 5.37 -16.52 12.09
C SER A 45 6.72 -17.23 11.96
N ASP A 46 7.42 -17.03 10.85
CA ASP A 46 8.73 -17.64 10.60
C ASP A 46 9.79 -17.12 11.57
N ILE A 47 9.80 -15.81 11.87
CA ILE A 47 10.64 -15.23 12.93
C ILE A 47 10.34 -15.92 14.25
N THR A 48 9.07 -16.02 14.63
CA THR A 48 8.68 -16.64 15.90
C THR A 48 9.15 -18.10 15.97
N LYS A 49 8.94 -18.88 14.90
CA LYS A 49 9.41 -20.27 14.81
C LYS A 49 10.91 -20.38 14.94
N GLN A 50 11.66 -19.57 14.19
CA GLN A 50 13.12 -19.55 14.24
C GLN A 50 13.64 -19.28 15.66
N TYR A 51 12.99 -18.38 16.40
CA TYR A 51 13.38 -18.08 17.77
C TYR A 51 12.95 -19.19 18.76
N VAL A 52 11.80 -19.83 18.56
CA VAL A 52 11.38 -20.98 19.39
C VAL A 52 12.32 -22.17 19.17
N GLU A 53 12.64 -22.49 17.92
CA GLU A 53 13.56 -23.57 17.55
C GLU A 53 14.99 -23.28 18.03
N GLY A 54 15.44 -22.02 17.97
CA GLY A 54 16.74 -21.57 18.46
C GLY A 54 16.85 -21.49 19.99
N PHE A 55 15.73 -21.41 20.71
CA PHE A 55 15.74 -21.29 22.18
C PHE A 55 16.23 -22.57 22.87
N GLN A 56 15.74 -23.73 22.44
CA GLN A 56 16.13 -25.04 22.99
C GLN A 56 17.65 -25.30 22.99
N PRO A 57 18.36 -25.18 21.85
CA PRO A 57 19.81 -25.37 21.83
C PRO A 57 20.53 -24.31 22.67
N LYS A 58 20.03 -23.06 22.72
CA LYS A 58 20.63 -22.00 23.55
C LYS A 58 20.52 -22.31 25.05
N MET A 59 19.37 -22.81 25.50
CA MET A 59 19.17 -23.29 26.86
C MET A 59 20.05 -24.50 27.18
N ALA A 60 20.14 -25.46 26.27
CA ALA A 60 21.01 -26.63 26.43
C ALA A 60 22.48 -26.24 26.56
N GLN A 61 22.94 -25.20 25.86
CA GLN A 61 24.31 -24.67 26.02
C GLN A 61 24.56 -24.09 27.43
N TYR A 62 23.59 -23.38 28.01
CA TYR A 62 23.71 -22.91 29.39
C TYR A 62 23.74 -24.08 30.38
N GLY A 63 22.90 -25.11 30.17
CA GLY A 63 22.89 -26.32 30.98
C GLY A 63 24.23 -27.07 30.94
N ARG A 64 24.80 -27.28 29.74
CA ARG A 64 26.12 -27.94 29.57
C ARG A 64 27.26 -27.17 30.23
N ARG A 65 27.15 -25.85 30.33
CA ARG A 65 28.15 -24.98 30.99
C ARG A 65 27.95 -24.89 32.51
N GLY A 66 26.98 -25.62 33.06
CA GLY A 66 26.61 -25.51 34.48
C GLY A 66 26.03 -24.14 34.85
N LEU A 67 25.61 -23.34 33.86
CA LEU A 67 25.00 -22.03 34.04
C LEU A 67 23.47 -22.10 34.14
N ALA A 68 22.89 -23.28 33.97
CA ALA A 68 21.47 -23.55 34.15
C ALA A 68 21.26 -24.90 34.83
N GLY A 69 20.46 -24.94 35.89
CA GLY A 69 20.08 -26.18 36.60
C GLY A 69 19.11 -25.90 37.75
N PRO A 70 18.52 -26.94 38.38
CA PRO A 70 17.51 -26.78 39.43
C PRO A 70 17.97 -25.93 40.63
N ASN A 71 19.28 -25.95 40.91
CA ASN A 71 19.91 -25.24 42.02
C ASN A 71 20.86 -24.11 41.57
N VAL A 72 20.89 -23.76 40.26
CA VAL A 72 21.84 -22.78 39.71
C VAL A 72 21.10 -21.67 38.99
N VAL A 73 21.10 -20.48 39.59
CA VAL A 73 20.56 -19.24 39.02
C VAL A 73 21.72 -18.41 38.49
N SER A 74 22.07 -18.56 37.22
CA SER A 74 23.13 -17.76 36.60
C SER A 74 22.59 -16.43 36.07
N GLY A 75 23.18 -15.32 36.52
CA GLY A 75 22.93 -14.00 35.92
C GLY A 75 23.32 -13.93 34.44
N ILE A 76 24.29 -14.75 34.01
CA ILE A 76 24.72 -14.83 32.60
C ILE A 76 23.63 -15.47 31.74
N GLN A 77 23.00 -16.55 32.23
CA GLN A 77 21.86 -17.17 31.55
C GLN A 77 20.72 -16.17 31.47
N ARG A 78 20.32 -15.55 32.59
CA ARG A 78 19.22 -14.57 32.61
C ARG A 78 19.47 -13.45 31.60
N LYS A 79 20.64 -12.80 31.66
CA LYS A 79 21.01 -11.71 30.72
C LYS A 79 21.03 -12.17 29.26
N GLY A 80 21.51 -13.38 28.98
CA GLY A 80 21.56 -13.93 27.63
C GLY A 80 20.20 -14.33 27.05
N LEU A 81 19.24 -14.66 27.91
CA LEU A 81 17.84 -14.89 27.56
C LEU A 81 17.08 -13.56 27.42
N GLU A 82 17.33 -12.59 28.28
CA GLU A 82 16.80 -11.22 28.15
C GLU A 82 17.20 -10.62 26.81
N GLN A 83 18.49 -10.65 26.46
CA GLN A 83 18.97 -10.20 25.15
C GLN A 83 18.31 -10.96 23.99
N TYR A 84 18.06 -12.27 24.17
CA TYR A 84 17.38 -13.07 23.15
C TYR A 84 15.94 -12.61 22.92
N ALA A 85 15.20 -12.37 24.00
CA ALA A 85 13.85 -11.85 23.95
C ALA A 85 13.81 -10.42 23.38
N THR A 86 14.75 -9.56 23.76
CA THR A 86 14.88 -8.20 23.19
C THR A 86 15.12 -8.25 21.69
N ASN A 87 15.98 -9.15 21.21
CA ASN A 87 16.24 -9.31 19.78
C ASN A 87 14.99 -9.80 19.04
N LEU A 88 14.26 -10.79 19.58
CA LEU A 88 12.99 -11.24 19.02
C LEU A 88 11.99 -10.08 18.90
N GLN A 89 11.80 -9.33 19.98
CA GLN A 89 10.88 -8.21 20.01
C GLN A 89 11.29 -7.13 19.01
N SER A 90 12.60 -6.86 18.87
CA SER A 90 13.12 -5.92 17.89
C SER A 90 12.89 -6.40 16.46
N SER A 91 13.09 -7.70 16.18
CA SER A 91 12.82 -8.28 14.86
C SER A 91 11.33 -8.24 14.49
N LEU A 92 10.44 -8.58 15.43
CA LEU A 92 9.00 -8.49 15.22
C LEU A 92 8.53 -7.04 15.07
N GLY A 93 9.10 -6.12 15.86
CA GLY A 93 8.84 -4.69 15.76
C GLY A 93 9.25 -4.12 14.42
N ALA A 94 10.47 -4.44 13.95
CA ALA A 94 10.95 -4.02 12.64
C ALA A 94 10.06 -4.55 11.50
N GLU A 95 9.61 -5.80 11.57
CA GLU A 95 8.71 -6.35 10.56
C GLU A 95 7.32 -5.67 10.59
N THR A 96 6.81 -5.35 11.78
CA THR A 96 5.55 -4.62 11.94
C THR A 96 5.64 -3.23 11.33
N LEU A 97 6.75 -2.51 11.57
CA LEU A 97 7.00 -1.19 10.97
C LEU A 97 7.09 -1.29 9.44
N ASN A 98 7.84 -2.27 8.92
CA ASN A 98 7.91 -2.49 7.48
C ASN A 98 6.54 -2.73 6.85
N LEU A 99 5.67 -3.51 7.51
CA LEU A 99 4.31 -3.76 7.03
C LEU A 99 3.46 -2.49 7.06
N GLN A 100 3.57 -1.69 8.12
CA GLN A 100 2.85 -0.41 8.22
C GLN A 100 3.32 0.57 7.15
N ASP A 101 4.62 0.69 6.91
CA ASP A 101 5.19 1.55 5.89
C ASP A 101 4.71 1.16 4.49
N GLN A 102 4.65 -0.15 4.18
CA GLN A 102 4.08 -0.64 2.93
C GLN A 102 2.60 -0.27 2.77
N LEU A 103 1.80 -0.42 3.83
CA LEU A 103 0.38 -0.06 3.78
C LEU A 103 0.18 1.45 3.63
N ASN A 104 0.99 2.25 4.32
CA ASN A 104 0.98 3.70 4.21
C ASN A 104 1.37 4.16 2.80
N GLN A 105 2.38 3.52 2.20
CA GLN A 105 2.78 3.81 0.82
C GLN A 105 1.64 3.51 -0.16
N ILE A 106 1.00 2.33 -0.05
CA ILE A 106 -0.13 1.96 -0.91
C ILE A 106 -1.30 2.94 -0.74
N SER A 107 -1.61 3.33 0.50
CA SER A 107 -2.66 4.30 0.79
C SER A 107 -2.33 5.68 0.20
N GLY A 108 -1.07 6.12 0.28
CA GLY A 108 -0.59 7.36 -0.34
C GLY A 108 -0.71 7.32 -1.86
N ASP A 109 -0.34 6.21 -2.50
CA ASP A 109 -0.44 6.02 -3.95
C ASP A 109 -1.91 6.03 -4.42
N GLU A 110 -2.83 5.48 -3.63
CA GLU A 110 -4.27 5.55 -3.90
C GLU A 110 -4.80 6.99 -3.81
N ALA A 111 -4.45 7.72 -2.74
CA ALA A 111 -4.86 9.10 -2.56
C ALA A 111 -4.32 10.03 -3.67
N ALA A 112 -3.05 9.85 -4.05
CA ALA A 112 -2.45 10.59 -5.16
C ALA A 112 -3.17 10.29 -6.49
N SER A 113 -3.41 9.01 -6.78
CA SER A 113 -4.13 8.60 -8.01
C SER A 113 -5.56 9.12 -8.06
N GLU A 114 -6.23 9.26 -6.92
CA GLU A 114 -7.56 9.86 -6.83
C GLU A 114 -7.51 11.37 -7.09
N SER A 115 -6.55 12.07 -6.50
CA SER A 115 -6.34 13.50 -6.77
C SER A 115 -6.06 13.78 -8.25
N GLU A 116 -5.18 12.98 -8.87
CA GLU A 116 -4.88 13.06 -10.30
C GLU A 116 -6.13 12.85 -11.16
N LEU A 117 -6.96 11.85 -10.84
CA LEU A 117 -8.21 11.61 -11.56
C LEU A 117 -9.18 12.80 -11.42
N GLN A 118 -9.33 13.34 -10.21
CA GLN A 118 -10.20 14.48 -9.96
C GLN A 118 -9.76 15.70 -10.77
N GLN A 119 -8.46 16.01 -10.78
CA GLN A 119 -7.90 17.10 -11.57
C GLN A 119 -8.15 16.89 -13.05
N TYR A 120 -7.87 15.69 -13.57
CA TYR A 120 -8.09 15.35 -14.96
C TYR A 120 -9.57 15.52 -15.38
N ILE A 121 -10.52 15.08 -14.55
CA ILE A 121 -11.95 15.24 -14.83
C ILE A 121 -12.35 16.73 -14.84
N ASN A 122 -11.82 17.52 -13.91
CA ASN A 122 -12.10 18.96 -13.86
C ASN A 122 -11.56 19.70 -15.10
N ASP A 123 -10.33 19.38 -15.51
CA ASP A 123 -9.71 19.93 -16.72
C ASP A 123 -10.51 19.54 -17.96
N LEU A 124 -10.97 18.29 -18.01
CA LEU A 124 -11.80 17.79 -19.09
C LEU A 124 -13.15 18.53 -19.18
N ALA A 125 -13.79 18.78 -18.03
CA ALA A 125 -15.03 19.52 -17.94
C ALA A 125 -14.86 20.99 -18.37
N LEU A 126 -13.76 21.63 -17.97
CA LEU A 126 -13.44 22.99 -18.39
C LEU A 126 -13.21 23.07 -19.91
N ALA A 127 -12.41 22.16 -20.47
CA ALA A 127 -12.15 22.09 -21.90
C ALA A 127 -13.44 21.86 -22.72
N LYS A 128 -14.34 20.99 -22.22
CA LYS A 128 -15.66 20.77 -22.81
C LYS A 128 -16.48 22.05 -22.83
N ASN A 129 -16.52 22.79 -21.72
CA ASN A 129 -17.30 24.03 -21.61
C ASN A 129 -16.78 25.13 -22.56
N GLN A 130 -15.46 25.33 -22.62
CA GLN A 130 -14.84 26.27 -23.57
C GLN A 130 -15.23 25.93 -25.01
N ARG A 131 -15.10 24.65 -25.39
CA ARG A 131 -15.45 24.21 -26.75
C ARG A 131 -16.93 24.36 -27.09
N ILE A 132 -17.83 24.16 -26.12
CA ILE A 132 -19.27 24.42 -26.30
C ILE A 132 -19.51 25.91 -26.58
N ILE A 133 -18.86 26.81 -25.82
CA ILE A 133 -18.98 28.26 -26.02
C ILE A 133 -18.45 28.68 -27.38
N ASP A 134 -17.27 28.20 -27.78
CA ASP A 134 -16.67 28.49 -29.07
C ASP A 134 -17.54 27.99 -30.24
N THR A 135 -18.12 26.80 -30.09
CA THR A 135 -19.03 26.24 -31.10
C THR A 135 -20.34 27.04 -31.17
N ALA A 136 -20.89 27.43 -30.02
CA ALA A 136 -22.13 28.21 -29.96
C ALA A 136 -21.94 29.62 -30.56
N THR A 137 -20.81 30.27 -30.29
CA THR A 137 -20.48 31.58 -30.89
C THR A 137 -20.30 31.47 -32.41
N ALA A 138 -19.59 30.44 -32.90
CA ALA A 138 -19.46 30.18 -34.33
C ALA A 138 -20.81 29.93 -35.01
N LEU A 139 -21.69 29.12 -34.41
CA LEU A 139 -23.04 28.86 -34.94
C LEU A 139 -23.89 30.14 -34.98
N ARG A 140 -23.79 30.99 -33.95
CA ARG A 140 -24.50 32.27 -33.90
C ARG A 140 -24.06 33.23 -35.01
N GLN A 141 -22.77 33.25 -35.33
CA GLN A 141 -22.23 34.04 -36.45
C GLN A 141 -22.72 33.50 -37.80
N LEU A 142 -22.81 32.18 -37.95
CA LEU A 142 -23.30 31.51 -39.16
C LEU A 142 -24.81 31.72 -39.40
N GLN A 143 -25.62 31.81 -38.35
CA GLN A 143 -27.05 32.13 -38.43
C GLN A 143 -27.36 33.62 -38.68
N GLY A 144 -26.36 34.49 -38.51
CA GLY A 144 -26.49 35.92 -38.77
C GLY A 144 -26.28 36.33 -40.24
N TYR A 145 -25.96 35.37 -41.12
CA TYR A 145 -25.90 35.51 -42.57
C TYR A 145 -27.11 34.84 -43.22
#